data_AF-A0A0L0QQW7-F1
#
_entry.id   AF-A0A0L0QQW7-F1
#
_cell.length_a   1.000
_cell.length_b   1.000
_cell.length_c   1.000
_cell.angle_alpha   90.00
_cell.angle_beta   90.00
_cell.angle_gamma   90.00
#
_symmetry.space_group_name_H-M   'P 1'
#
loop_
_entity.id
_entity.type
_entity.pdbx_description
1 polymer ?
#
loop_
_entity_poly.entity_id
_entity_poly.type
_entity_poly.pdbx_seq_one_letter_code
_entity_poly.pdbx_strand_id
1 'polypeptide(L)'
;MKKYLFVLFAVMLVVLSACGGSTESKDTEKGESKESADAASEESKDKAETNENEDVYFKDNEAKIEDLKIKITETKVIPAGEPGNEDGEKPVFAIWYEVTNFTDKEIDPSTAWIAVFTAVQDNDPNAVNELELGSLPDENHLDTQLEKIKKDGTVENSVAYELDDLETPVTLVASQGAMGEELGRQEYEIK
;
A
#
# COMPACT_ATOMS: atom_id res chain seq x y z
N MET A 1 -0.98 28.09 -51.13
CA MET A 1 -1.43 26.70 -51.37
C MET A 1 -1.04 25.83 -50.18
N LYS A 2 -2.02 25.29 -49.45
CA LYS A 2 -1.99 23.97 -48.81
C LYS A 2 -3.42 23.74 -48.31
N LYS A 3 -4.09 22.80 -48.97
CA LYS A 3 -5.52 22.54 -48.86
C LYS A 3 -5.76 21.81 -47.55
N TYR A 4 -6.68 22.31 -46.73
CA TYR A 4 -7.13 21.66 -45.51
C TYR A 4 -7.85 20.36 -45.88
N LEU A 5 -7.32 19.25 -45.38
CA LEU A 5 -7.87 17.91 -45.53
C LEU A 5 -8.99 17.75 -44.49
N PHE A 6 -10.24 17.93 -44.92
CA PHE A 6 -11.42 17.54 -44.15
C PHE A 6 -11.54 16.01 -44.17
N VAL A 7 -11.16 15.35 -43.07
CA VAL A 7 -11.50 13.94 -42.83
C VAL A 7 -12.77 13.93 -41.98
N LEU A 8 -13.89 13.63 -42.62
CA LEU A 8 -15.20 13.46 -42.00
C LEU A 8 -15.22 12.08 -41.31
N PHE A 9 -15.12 12.05 -39.99
CA PHE A 9 -15.33 10.84 -39.19
C PHE A 9 -16.83 10.53 -39.16
N ALA A 10 -17.22 9.46 -39.87
CA ALA A 10 -18.56 8.90 -39.82
C ALA A 10 -18.71 8.12 -38.50
N VAL A 11 -19.34 8.73 -37.50
CA VAL A 11 -19.75 8.05 -36.26
C VAL A 11 -21.03 7.28 -36.55
N MET A 12 -20.92 5.96 -36.58
CA MET A 12 -22.02 5.02 -36.75
C MET A 12 -22.70 4.79 -35.39
N LEU A 13 -23.96 5.23 -35.30
CA LEU A 13 -24.86 4.99 -34.16
C LEU A 13 -25.25 3.51 -34.10
N VAL A 14 -24.97 2.86 -32.97
CA VAL A 14 -25.62 1.59 -32.60
C VAL A 14 -26.62 1.90 -31.50
N VAL A 15 -27.90 1.87 -31.86
CA VAL A 15 -29.04 1.99 -30.95
C VAL A 15 -29.45 0.57 -30.56
N LEU A 16 -29.30 0.19 -29.29
CA LEU A 16 -29.92 -1.00 -28.73
C LEU A 16 -31.21 -0.61 -28.02
N SER A 17 -32.30 -0.62 -28.78
CA SER A 17 -33.67 -0.64 -28.25
C SER A 17 -34.15 -2.09 -28.27
N ALA A 18 -34.06 -2.78 -27.14
CA ALA A 18 -34.80 -4.02 -26.90
C ALA A 18 -35.93 -3.71 -25.92
N CYS A 19 -37.13 -3.52 -26.48
CA CYS A 19 -38.39 -3.48 -25.76
C CYS A 19 -39.26 -4.64 -26.27
N GLY A 20 -39.91 -5.32 -25.34
CA GLY A 20 -40.87 -6.40 -25.53
C GLY A 20 -40.94 -7.15 -24.21
N GLY A 21 -41.78 -6.79 -23.24
CA GLY A 21 -43.26 -6.66 -23.31
C GLY A 21 -43.83 -7.97 -22.73
N SER A 22 -44.83 -8.06 -21.86
CA SER A 22 -45.80 -7.18 -21.20
C SER A 22 -46.29 -8.03 -19.97
N THR A 23 -46.86 -7.56 -18.86
CA THR A 23 -48.05 -6.71 -18.66
C THR A 23 -48.18 -6.43 -17.15
N GLU A 24 -48.71 -5.25 -16.86
CA GLU A 24 -49.12 -4.67 -15.58
C GLU A 24 -49.96 -5.54 -14.64
N SER A 25 -49.81 -5.29 -13.33
CA SER A 25 -50.85 -4.67 -12.47
C SER A 25 -50.13 -4.07 -11.25
N LYS A 26 -50.04 -2.73 -11.09
CA LYS A 26 -50.85 -1.90 -10.16
C LYS A 26 -51.26 -2.65 -8.88
N ASP A 27 -50.94 -2.19 -7.67
CA ASP A 27 -51.24 -0.84 -7.19
C ASP A 27 -50.29 -0.33 -6.10
N THR A 28 -50.30 1.00 -5.99
CA THR A 28 -49.53 1.84 -5.07
C THR A 28 -50.24 1.95 -3.73
N GLU A 29 -49.50 1.95 -2.62
CA GLU A 29 -49.82 2.90 -1.54
C GLU A 29 -48.56 3.38 -0.80
N LYS A 30 -48.54 4.69 -0.63
CA LYS A 30 -47.47 5.56 -0.18
C LYS A 30 -47.73 5.92 1.28
N GLY A 31 -46.71 5.87 2.13
CA GLY A 31 -46.73 6.46 3.48
C GLY A 31 -45.33 6.92 3.87
N GLU A 32 -45.15 8.24 3.97
CA GLU A 32 -43.90 8.95 4.29
C GLU A 32 -43.61 9.02 5.80
N SER A 33 -42.32 8.89 6.12
CA SER A 33 -41.50 9.60 7.14
C SER A 33 -41.94 9.70 8.63
N LYS A 34 -41.05 9.26 9.55
CA LYS A 34 -40.31 10.13 10.49
C LYS A 34 -39.33 9.37 11.40
N GLU A 35 -38.05 9.65 11.20
CA GLU A 35 -37.01 10.11 12.15
C GLU A 35 -36.88 9.56 13.60
N SER A 36 -35.63 9.14 13.88
CA SER A 36 -34.79 9.28 15.08
C SER A 36 -34.83 8.31 16.27
N ALA A 37 -33.62 7.76 16.49
CA ALA A 37 -32.86 7.57 17.74
C ALA A 37 -33.38 6.63 18.83
N ASP A 38 -32.66 5.52 19.04
CA ASP A 38 -32.03 5.25 20.33
C ASP A 38 -30.81 4.31 20.14
N ALA A 39 -29.84 4.44 21.04
CA ALA A 39 -28.46 4.06 20.85
C ALA A 39 -28.08 2.74 21.54
N ALA A 40 -27.03 2.14 20.97
CA ALA A 40 -26.01 1.28 21.55
C ALA A 40 -26.17 0.74 22.98
N SER A 41 -26.06 -0.59 23.11
CA SER A 41 -25.05 -1.22 23.97
C SER A 41 -25.00 -2.72 23.68
N GLU A 42 -24.06 -3.15 22.86
CA GLU A 42 -23.47 -4.48 22.99
C GLU A 42 -21.95 -4.34 22.82
N GLU A 43 -21.27 -4.37 23.97
CA GLU A 43 -19.84 -4.68 24.05
C GLU A 43 -19.63 -6.09 23.48
N SER A 44 -19.14 -6.18 22.26
CA SER A 44 -18.38 -7.35 21.81
C SER A 44 -16.91 -6.97 21.80
N LYS A 45 -16.26 -7.21 22.95
CA LYS A 45 -14.84 -7.51 22.99
C LYS A 45 -14.63 -8.78 22.18
N ASP A 46 -14.45 -8.62 20.87
CA ASP A 46 -13.83 -9.69 20.10
C ASP A 46 -12.33 -9.61 20.37
N LYS A 47 -11.96 -10.43 21.35
CA LYS A 47 -10.61 -10.79 21.69
C LYS A 47 -10.03 -11.47 20.45
N ALA A 48 -9.31 -10.71 19.62
CA ALA A 48 -8.45 -11.28 18.59
C ALA A 48 -7.49 -12.25 19.30
N GLU A 49 -7.77 -13.54 19.19
CA GLU A 49 -6.85 -14.58 19.59
C GLU A 49 -5.75 -14.60 18.53
N THR A 50 -4.68 -13.85 18.79
CA THR A 50 -3.43 -13.97 18.06
C THR A 50 -2.91 -15.38 18.32
N ASN A 51 -3.13 -16.28 17.37
CA ASN A 51 -2.34 -17.49 17.28
C ASN A 51 -0.91 -17.01 17.01
N GLU A 52 -0.09 -16.93 18.07
CA GLU A 52 1.35 -16.70 17.96
C GLU A 52 1.97 -17.91 17.26
N ASN A 53 1.87 -17.94 15.93
CA ASN A 53 2.68 -18.81 15.12
C ASN A 53 4.07 -18.17 15.10
N GLU A 54 5.01 -18.69 15.91
CA GLU A 54 6.39 -18.17 15.99
C GLU A 54 7.10 -18.12 14.62
N ASP A 55 6.56 -18.79 13.61
CA ASP A 55 7.12 -18.82 12.26
C ASP A 55 6.86 -17.57 11.44
N VAL A 56 5.78 -16.81 11.70
CA VAL A 56 5.46 -15.56 11.00
C VAL A 56 5.20 -14.42 11.97
N TYR A 57 5.86 -13.28 11.78
CA TYR A 57 5.76 -12.14 12.69
C TYR A 57 6.21 -10.82 12.05
N PHE A 58 5.85 -9.71 12.69
CA PHE A 58 6.55 -8.43 12.55
C PHE A 58 6.78 -7.84 13.94
N LYS A 59 8.04 -7.77 14.37
CA LYS A 59 8.46 -7.22 15.67
C LYS A 59 9.92 -6.81 15.62
N ASP A 60 10.31 -5.84 16.45
CA ASP A 60 11.71 -5.44 16.63
C ASP A 60 12.44 -5.15 15.30
N ASN A 61 11.80 -4.40 14.39
CA ASN A 61 12.33 -4.10 13.05
C ASN A 61 12.53 -5.30 12.13
N GLU A 62 11.94 -6.46 12.43
CA GLU A 62 12.07 -7.67 11.61
C GLU A 62 10.69 -8.25 11.29
N ALA A 63 10.40 -8.38 10.00
CA ALA A 63 9.28 -9.15 9.49
C ALA A 63 9.77 -10.49 8.97
N LYS A 64 9.16 -11.58 9.43
CA LYS A 64 9.43 -12.93 8.95
C LYS A 64 8.12 -13.52 8.46
N ILE A 65 8.16 -14.07 7.25
CA ILE A 65 7.09 -14.89 6.68
C ILE A 65 7.68 -16.23 6.23
N GLU A 66 6.85 -17.15 5.73
CA GLU A 66 7.31 -18.48 5.30
C GLU A 66 8.44 -18.41 4.25
N ASP A 67 8.31 -17.47 3.31
CA ASP A 67 9.20 -17.40 2.14
C ASP A 67 10.48 -16.60 2.38
N LEU A 68 10.43 -15.61 3.27
CA LEU A 68 11.48 -14.61 3.40
C LEU A 68 11.47 -13.94 4.77
N LYS A 69 12.54 -13.19 5.02
CA LYS A 69 12.67 -12.30 6.17
C LYS A 69 13.20 -10.95 5.73
N ILE A 70 12.60 -9.88 6.24
CA ILE A 70 13.06 -8.51 6.04
C ILE A 70 13.46 -7.95 7.40
N LYS A 71 14.67 -7.42 7.48
CA LYS A 71 15.19 -6.76 8.68
C LYS A 71 15.54 -5.32 8.36
N ILE A 72 14.84 -4.38 8.99
CA ILE A 72 15.13 -2.95 8.89
C ILE A 72 16.39 -2.67 9.73
N THR A 73 17.40 -2.08 9.11
CA THR A 73 18.71 -1.81 9.71
C THR A 73 18.90 -0.36 10.07
N GLU A 74 18.31 0.55 9.30
CA GLU A 74 18.36 2.00 9.53
C GLU A 74 17.11 2.68 8.97
N THR A 75 16.71 3.78 9.62
CA THR A 75 15.64 4.67 9.14
C THR A 75 16.10 6.11 9.27
N LYS A 76 15.76 6.96 8.30
CA LYS A 76 16.14 8.36 8.29
C LYS A 76 15.12 9.22 7.54
N VAL A 77 14.88 10.42 8.04
CA VAL A 77 14.19 11.47 7.27
C VAL A 77 15.20 12.22 6.41
N ILE A 78 14.98 12.28 5.10
CA ILE A 78 15.83 13.00 4.15
C ILE A 78 15.04 14.18 3.57
N PRO A 79 15.44 15.44 3.84
CA PRO A 79 14.80 16.61 3.23
C PRO A 79 14.87 16.60 1.70
N ALA A 80 13.92 17.28 1.06
CA ALA A 80 13.95 17.52 -0.38
C ALA A 80 15.25 18.23 -0.80
N GLY A 81 15.92 17.73 -1.85
CA GLY A 81 17.16 18.29 -2.38
C GLY A 81 18.44 17.87 -1.65
N GLU A 82 18.34 17.07 -0.58
CA GLU A 82 19.50 16.51 0.12
C GLU A 82 19.91 15.14 -0.48
N PRO A 83 21.13 14.65 -0.22
CA PRO A 83 21.59 13.37 -0.74
C PRO A 83 20.65 12.20 -0.39
N GLY A 84 20.23 11.43 -1.40
CA GLY A 84 19.21 10.38 -1.30
C GLY A 84 17.77 10.87 -1.51
N ASN A 85 17.58 12.16 -1.84
CA ASN A 85 16.31 12.78 -2.20
C ASN A 85 16.52 14.04 -3.06
N GLU A 86 17.54 14.03 -3.92
CA GLU A 86 18.04 15.19 -4.64
C GLU A 86 17.01 15.78 -5.60
N ASP A 87 16.21 14.91 -6.22
CA ASP A 87 15.18 15.29 -7.20
C ASP A 87 13.76 15.34 -6.58
N GLY A 88 13.61 15.07 -5.28
CA GLY A 88 12.31 15.03 -4.60
C GLY A 88 11.77 16.42 -4.26
N GLU A 89 10.45 16.57 -4.28
CA GLU A 89 9.76 17.81 -3.91
C GLU A 89 9.37 17.86 -2.42
N LYS A 90 9.29 16.69 -1.78
CA LYS A 90 8.92 16.51 -0.36
C LYS A 90 10.04 15.81 0.40
N PRO A 91 10.16 15.99 1.72
CA PRO A 91 10.98 15.11 2.55
C PRO A 91 10.53 13.65 2.40
N VAL A 92 11.46 12.71 2.53
CA VAL A 92 11.16 11.28 2.48
C VAL A 92 11.57 10.58 3.77
N PHE A 93 10.84 9.53 4.14
CA PHE A 93 11.26 8.55 5.13
C PHE A 93 11.99 7.41 4.40
N ALA A 94 13.32 7.42 4.50
CA ALA A 94 14.20 6.43 3.91
C ALA A 94 14.46 5.28 4.89
N ILE A 95 14.46 4.06 4.38
CA ILE A 95 14.61 2.83 5.15
C ILE A 95 15.67 1.97 4.45
N TRP A 96 16.68 1.53 5.20
CA TRP A 96 17.64 0.52 4.78
C TRP A 96 17.27 -0.80 5.42
N TYR A 97 17.39 -1.88 4.65
CA TYR A 97 16.96 -3.20 5.08
C TYR A 97 17.74 -4.33 4.41
N GLU A 98 17.71 -5.48 5.06
CA GLU A 98 18.21 -6.75 4.54
C GLU A 98 17.03 -7.66 4.19
N VAL A 99 17.09 -8.37 3.07
CA VAL A 99 16.13 -9.42 2.71
C VAL A 99 16.84 -10.76 2.63
N THR A 100 16.35 -11.74 3.40
CA THR A 100 16.76 -13.14 3.31
C THR A 100 15.68 -13.96 2.60
N ASN A 101 16.01 -14.68 1.52
CA ASN A 101 15.09 -15.61 0.85
C ASN A 101 15.26 -17.02 1.41
N PHE A 102 14.23 -17.63 2.00
CA PHE A 102 14.29 -19.00 2.54
C PHE A 102 13.97 -20.08 1.51
N THR A 103 13.58 -19.69 0.30
CA THR A 103 13.02 -20.57 -0.72
C THR A 103 13.78 -20.49 -2.03
N ASP A 104 13.38 -21.33 -2.99
CA ASP A 104 13.87 -21.30 -4.36
C ASP A 104 13.01 -20.38 -5.26
N LYS A 105 12.06 -19.63 -4.68
CA LYS A 105 11.24 -18.66 -5.40
C LYS A 105 12.10 -17.49 -5.89
N GLU A 106 11.72 -16.92 -7.02
CA GLU A 106 12.36 -15.72 -7.55
C GLU A 106 11.90 -14.50 -6.74
N ILE A 107 12.74 -14.06 -5.82
CA ILE A 107 12.48 -12.91 -4.94
C ILE A 107 13.61 -11.91 -5.16
N ASP A 108 13.26 -10.66 -5.45
CA ASP A 108 14.17 -9.52 -5.42
C ASP A 108 13.84 -8.59 -4.23
N PRO A 109 14.80 -7.77 -3.76
CA PRO A 109 14.62 -6.94 -2.58
C PRO A 109 13.45 -5.95 -2.66
N SER A 110 13.20 -5.34 -3.82
CA SER A 110 12.13 -4.34 -3.99
C SER A 110 10.75 -5.00 -3.97
N THR A 111 10.56 -6.08 -4.71
CA THR A 111 9.31 -6.84 -4.72
C THR A 111 9.03 -7.46 -3.36
N ALA A 112 10.06 -7.94 -2.65
CA ALA A 112 9.92 -8.45 -1.29
C ALA A 112 9.37 -7.38 -0.34
N TRP A 113 9.93 -6.16 -0.39
CA TRP A 113 9.50 -5.06 0.45
C TRP A 113 8.04 -4.68 0.18
N ILE A 114 7.69 -4.43 -1.08
CA ILE A 114 6.33 -4.01 -1.48
C ILE A 114 5.29 -5.10 -1.15
N ALA A 115 5.68 -6.37 -1.20
CA ALA A 115 4.78 -7.45 -0.83
C ALA A 115 4.52 -7.54 0.67
N VAL A 116 5.44 -7.09 1.53
CA VAL A 116 5.33 -7.25 2.98
C VAL A 116 4.88 -5.98 3.68
N PHE A 117 5.27 -4.80 3.20
CA PHE A 117 5.07 -3.55 3.92
C PHE A 117 4.23 -2.53 3.17
N THR A 118 3.29 -1.94 3.90
CA THR A 118 2.65 -0.67 3.57
C THR A 118 3.08 0.38 4.58
N ALA A 119 3.42 1.60 4.13
CA ALA A 119 3.72 2.72 5.00
C ALA A 119 2.53 3.70 5.01
N VAL A 120 2.14 4.18 6.19
CA VAL A 120 1.02 5.11 6.36
C VAL A 120 1.39 6.28 7.28
N GLN A 121 0.79 7.44 7.05
CA GLN A 121 0.72 8.54 8.03
C GLN A 121 -0.74 8.81 8.34
N ASP A 122 -1.21 8.48 9.54
CA ASP A 122 -2.62 8.65 9.93
C ASP A 122 -2.95 10.11 10.29
N ASN A 123 -2.93 10.98 9.28
CA ASN A 123 -3.10 12.42 9.40
C ASN A 123 -4.39 12.98 8.78
N ASP A 124 -5.23 12.12 8.18
CA ASP A 124 -6.57 12.46 7.69
C ASP A 124 -7.65 11.77 8.56
N PRO A 125 -8.58 12.52 9.18
CA PRO A 125 -9.64 11.91 10.01
C PRO A 125 -10.65 11.06 9.23
N ASN A 126 -10.61 11.07 7.89
CA ASN A 126 -11.56 10.38 7.02
C ASN A 126 -10.92 9.28 6.16
N ALA A 127 -9.60 9.20 6.08
CA ALA A 127 -8.91 8.29 5.17
C ALA A 127 -7.58 7.80 5.75
N VAL A 128 -7.24 6.53 5.49
CA VAL A 128 -5.88 6.04 5.72
C VAL A 128 -4.99 6.58 4.61
N ASN A 129 -4.05 7.44 4.96
CA ASN A 129 -3.10 8.00 4.01
C ASN A 129 -1.88 7.07 3.89
N GLU A 130 -1.92 6.21 2.87
CA GLU A 130 -0.78 5.39 2.44
C GLU A 130 0.24 6.25 1.70
N LEU A 131 1.50 6.16 2.11
CA LEU A 131 2.56 6.96 1.53
C LEU A 131 3.00 6.41 0.18
N GLU A 132 3.27 7.30 -0.77
CA GLU A 132 3.82 6.94 -2.07
C GLU A 132 5.32 6.64 -1.97
N LEU A 133 5.78 5.69 -2.79
CA LEU A 133 7.21 5.40 -2.92
C LEU A 133 7.93 6.56 -3.59
N GLY A 134 8.99 7.04 -2.94
CA GLY A 134 9.93 7.99 -3.51
C GLY A 134 11.04 7.31 -4.32
N SER A 135 11.99 8.12 -4.80
CA SER A 135 13.21 7.65 -5.44
C SER A 135 14.05 6.78 -4.51
N LEU A 136 14.85 5.86 -5.08
CA LEU A 136 15.80 5.03 -4.32
C LEU A 136 16.75 5.95 -3.53
N PRO A 137 16.81 5.85 -2.19
CA PRO A 137 17.57 6.80 -1.38
C PRO A 137 19.06 6.50 -1.30
N ASP A 138 19.52 5.36 -1.83
CA ASP A 138 20.93 4.95 -1.82
C ASP A 138 21.32 4.33 -3.16
N GLU A 139 22.15 5.04 -3.94
CA GLU A 139 22.61 4.59 -5.25
C GLU A 139 23.40 3.29 -5.21
N ASN A 140 23.96 2.90 -4.06
CA ASN A 140 24.67 1.63 -3.93
C ASN A 140 23.76 0.43 -4.17
N HIS A 141 22.44 0.60 -4.02
CA HIS A 141 21.47 -0.45 -4.27
C HIS A 141 20.86 -0.41 -5.68
N LEU A 142 21.30 0.50 -6.56
CA LEU A 142 20.73 0.67 -7.90
C LEU A 142 20.74 -0.63 -8.69
N ASP A 143 21.87 -1.34 -8.65
CA ASP A 143 22.07 -2.59 -9.37
C ASP A 143 21.45 -3.79 -8.65
N THR A 144 21.38 -3.79 -7.31
CA THR A 144 20.97 -4.96 -6.50
C THR A 144 19.47 -5.02 -6.22
N GLN A 145 18.76 -3.89 -6.27
CA GLN A 145 17.34 -3.81 -5.87
C GLN A 145 16.39 -4.73 -6.66
N LEU A 146 16.76 -5.12 -7.90
CA LEU A 146 16.02 -6.04 -8.77
C LEU A 146 16.74 -7.38 -9.01
N GLU A 147 17.86 -7.62 -8.32
CA GLU A 147 18.57 -8.89 -8.45
C GLU A 147 17.86 -10.01 -7.70
N LYS A 148 17.87 -11.21 -8.29
CA LYS A 148 17.29 -12.39 -7.65
C LYS A 148 18.14 -12.82 -6.47
N ILE A 149 17.52 -12.86 -5.30
CA ILE A 149 18.10 -13.39 -4.07
C ILE A 149 18.05 -14.92 -4.16
N LYS A 150 19.22 -15.57 -4.13
CA LYS A 150 19.32 -17.03 -4.08
C LYS A 150 18.71 -17.57 -2.78
N LYS A 151 18.30 -18.84 -2.79
CA LYS A 151 17.92 -19.57 -1.56
C LYS A 151 18.99 -19.42 -0.48
N ASP A 152 18.55 -19.06 0.72
CA ASP A 152 19.32 -18.74 1.92
C ASP A 152 20.28 -17.54 1.77
N GLY A 153 20.21 -16.82 0.64
CA GLY A 153 20.95 -15.59 0.40
C GLY A 153 20.32 -14.41 1.11
N THR A 154 21.15 -13.44 1.49
CA THR A 154 20.73 -12.16 2.05
C THR A 154 21.30 -11.01 1.22
N VAL A 155 20.48 -10.02 0.89
CA VAL A 155 20.85 -8.84 0.11
C VAL A 155 20.35 -7.58 0.82
N GLU A 156 21.19 -6.55 0.84
CA GLU A 156 20.85 -5.21 1.34
C GLU A 156 20.15 -4.40 0.26
N ASN A 157 19.17 -3.58 0.66
CA ASN A 157 18.50 -2.62 -0.19
C ASN A 157 17.99 -1.42 0.63
N SER A 158 17.44 -0.43 -0.06
CA SER A 158 16.75 0.69 0.57
C SER A 158 15.49 1.10 -0.18
N VAL A 159 14.62 1.82 0.51
CA VAL A 159 13.34 2.32 -0.01
C VAL A 159 13.04 3.67 0.64
N ALA A 160 12.33 4.54 -0.06
CA ALA A 160 11.89 5.82 0.47
C ALA A 160 10.38 5.98 0.31
N TYR A 161 9.75 6.62 1.27
CA TYR A 161 8.34 7.03 1.20
C TYR A 161 8.24 8.55 1.29
N GLU A 162 7.50 9.18 0.39
CA GLU A 162 7.24 10.61 0.45
C GLU A 162 6.38 10.94 1.67
N LEU A 163 6.87 11.84 2.53
CA LEU A 163 6.15 12.26 3.72
C LEU A 163 5.12 13.33 3.37
N ASP A 164 3.91 13.20 3.89
CA ASP A 164 2.86 14.22 3.76
C ASP A 164 3.09 15.38 4.74
N ASP A 165 3.50 15.05 5.97
CA ASP A 165 3.93 16.02 6.97
C ASP A 165 5.10 15.47 7.82
N LEU A 166 5.72 16.35 8.63
CA LEU A 166 6.84 16.01 9.51
C LEU A 166 6.42 15.86 10.97
N GLU A 167 5.12 15.80 11.25
CA GLU A 167 4.55 15.77 12.60
C GLU A 167 3.97 14.42 12.99
N THR A 168 3.37 13.73 12.02
CA THR A 168 2.70 12.46 12.14
C THR A 168 3.74 11.34 11.98
N PRO A 169 3.88 10.43 12.96
CA PRO A 169 4.75 9.27 12.82
C PRO A 169 4.41 8.43 11.57
N VAL A 170 5.41 7.75 11.02
CA VAL A 170 5.17 6.74 9.98
C VAL A 170 4.84 5.42 10.65
N THR A 171 3.72 4.81 10.28
CA THR A 171 3.41 3.43 10.68
C THR A 171 3.73 2.49 9.52
N LEU A 172 4.59 1.51 9.77
CA LEU A 172 4.72 0.36 8.88
C LEU A 172 3.74 -0.72 9.30
N VAL A 173 2.93 -1.16 8.34
CA VAL A 173 1.99 -2.29 8.48
C VAL A 173 2.59 -3.45 7.71
N ALA A 174 2.84 -4.58 8.40
CA ALA A 174 3.37 -5.78 7.78
C ALA A 174 2.26 -6.80 7.47
N SER A 175 2.33 -7.47 6.33
CA SER A 175 1.42 -8.55 5.94
C SER A 175 2.15 -9.82 5.52
N GLN A 176 1.44 -10.96 5.52
CA GLN A 176 1.92 -12.23 4.99
C GLN A 176 1.95 -12.25 3.45
N GLY A 177 2.69 -11.31 2.84
CA GLY A 177 2.67 -11.05 1.41
C GLY A 177 1.52 -10.12 0.98
N ALA A 178 1.49 -9.79 -0.31
CA ALA A 178 0.68 -8.68 -0.84
C ALA A 178 -0.84 -8.80 -0.62
N MET A 179 -1.34 -10.03 -0.41
CA MET A 179 -2.75 -10.33 -0.15
C MET A 179 -2.94 -11.13 1.14
N GLY A 180 -1.92 -11.15 2.01
CA GLY A 180 -1.90 -11.91 3.25
C GLY A 180 -2.57 -11.19 4.41
N GLU A 181 -2.67 -11.90 5.54
CA GLU A 181 -3.13 -11.33 6.80
C GLU A 181 -2.11 -10.33 7.36
N GLU A 182 -2.60 -9.30 8.07
CA GLU A 182 -1.75 -8.37 8.82
C GLU A 182 -1.01 -9.10 9.95
N LEU A 183 0.31 -8.93 9.99
CA LEU A 183 1.21 -9.51 11.00
C LEU A 183 1.42 -8.59 12.20
N GLY A 184 1.27 -7.29 11.98
CA GLY A 184 1.45 -6.28 13.00
C GLY A 184 1.79 -4.92 12.42
N ARG A 185 1.97 -3.95 13.32
CA ARG A 185 2.28 -2.56 13.01
C ARG A 185 3.42 -2.07 13.88
N GLN A 186 4.25 -1.18 13.34
CA GLN A 186 5.27 -0.49 14.10
C GLN A 186 5.32 0.98 13.70
N GLU A 187 5.32 1.85 14.71
CA GLU A 187 5.44 3.29 14.55
C GLU A 187 6.90 3.73 14.56
N TYR A 188 7.23 4.70 13.71
CA TYR A 188 8.52 5.36 13.62
C TYR A 188 8.31 6.86 13.80
N GLU A 189 8.86 7.39 14.89
CA GLU A 189 8.94 8.83 15.10
C GLU A 189 9.90 9.44 14.08
N ILE A 190 9.47 10.55 13.47
CA ILE A 190 10.20 11.24 12.38
C ILE A 190 10.69 12.65 12.79
N LYS A 191 10.69 12.94 14.10
CA LYS A 191 11.10 14.21 14.72
C LYS A 191 12.33 14.07 15.60
#